data_AF-A0A6I1FP48-F1
#
_entry.id   AF-A0A6I1FP48-F1
#
_cell.length_a   1.000
_cell.length_b   1.000
_cell.length_c   1.000
_cell.angle_alpha   90.00
_cell.angle_beta   90.00
_cell.angle_gamma   90.00
#
_symmetry.space_group_name_H-M   'P 1'
#
loop_
_entity.id
_entity.type
_entity.pdbx_description
1 polymer ?
#
loop_
_entity_poly.entity_id
_entity_poly.type
_entity_poly.pdbx_seq_one_letter_code
_entity_poly.pdbx_strand_id
1 'polypeptide(L)' 'MLSSDKLTRINELSKKSKSEGLTADEKIEQASLRQEYLKVFRSSMKNTVETVRIFDPEGNEVTPQKIKDIQNRKNMH' A
#
# COMPACT_ATOMS: atom_id res chain seq x y z
N MET A 1 -1.09 6.60 -7.72
CA MET A 1 0.27 6.41 -7.17
C MET A 1 0.76 7.74 -6.60
N LEU A 2 1.63 7.71 -5.60
CA LEU A 2 2.26 8.94 -5.07
C LEU A 2 3.23 9.51 -6.14
N SER A 3 3.42 10.83 -6.17
CA SER A 3 4.39 11.45 -7.09
C SER A 3 5.80 10.92 -6.85
N SER A 4 6.58 10.76 -7.93
CA SER A 4 7.99 10.35 -7.90
C SER A 4 8.82 11.24 -6.97
N ASP A 5 8.54 12.55 -6.96
CA ASP A 5 9.28 13.52 -6.14
C ASP A 5 9.12 13.25 -4.64
N LYS A 6 7.89 12.91 -4.21
CA LYS A 6 7.62 12.58 -2.80
C LYS A 6 8.27 11.27 -2.39
N LEU A 7 8.36 10.30 -3.29
CA LEU A 7 9.06 9.04 -3.05
C LEU A 7 10.57 9.25 -2.87
N THR A 8 11.18 10.06 -3.74
CA THR A 8 12.59 10.45 -3.61
C THR A 8 12.84 11.13 -2.27
N ARG A 9 11.96 12.06 -1.87
CA ARG A 9 12.06 12.74 -0.58
C ARG A 9 11.96 11.78 0.62
N ILE A 10 11.04 10.81 0.58
CA ILE A 10 10.93 9.77 1.62
C ILE A 10 12.23 8.96 1.72
N ASN A 11 12.84 8.61 0.59
CA ASN A 11 14.08 7.84 0.55
C ASN A 11 15.27 8.65 1.09
N GLU A 12 15.37 9.93 0.76
CA GLU A 12 16.37 10.86 1.31
C GLU A 12 16.26 10.95 2.84
N LEU A 13 15.06 11.24 3.36
CA LEU A 13 14.80 11.30 4.81
C LEU A 13 15.07 9.95 5.47
N SER A 14 14.73 8.83 4.81
CA SER A 14 15.01 7.50 5.34
C SER A 14 16.51 7.17 5.36
N LYS A 15 17.29 7.68 4.40
CA LYS A 15 18.75 7.50 4.37
C LYS A 15 19.41 8.35 5.45
N LYS A 16 19.00 9.61 5.58
CA LYS A 16 19.46 10.53 6.63
C LYS A 16 19.14 10.02 8.03
N SER A 17 17.95 9.46 8.24
CA SER A 17 17.57 8.82 9.50
C SER A 17 18.48 7.66 9.91
N LYS A 18 19.10 6.96 8.94
CA LYS A 18 19.99 5.83 9.20
C LYS A 18 21.44 6.26 9.42
N SER A 19 21.88 7.38 8.83
CA SER A 19 23.25 7.87 8.98
C SER A 19 23.42 8.75 10.21
N GLU A 20 22.72 9.88 10.22
CA GLU A 20 22.98 11.01 11.12
C GLU A 20 21.85 11.24 12.13
N GLY A 21 20.68 10.65 11.86
CA GLY A 21 19.45 10.92 12.58
C GLY A 21 18.64 12.04 11.94
N LEU A 22 17.37 12.13 12.32
CA LEU A 22 16.45 13.15 11.82
C LEU A 22 16.22 14.22 12.88
N THR A 23 16.16 15.47 12.43
CA THR A 23 15.67 16.58 13.24
C THR A 23 14.17 16.42 13.54
N ALA A 24 13.64 17.17 14.51
CA ALA A 24 12.22 17.09 14.86
C ALA A 24 11.29 17.42 13.67
N ASP A 25 11.64 18.45 12.90
CA ASP A 25 10.87 18.88 11.73
C ASP A 25 10.90 17.82 10.61
N GLU A 26 12.06 17.22 10.37
CA GLU A 26 12.21 16.16 9.37
C GLU A 26 11.47 14.88 9.76
N LYS A 27 11.35 14.56 11.06
CA LYS A 27 10.51 13.45 11.53
C LYS A 27 9.04 13.70 11.25
N ILE A 28 8.57 14.92 11.45
CA ILE A 28 7.18 15.32 11.15
C ILE A 28 6.93 15.23 9.64
N GLU A 29 7.85 15.76 8.83
CA GLU A 29 7.79 15.67 7.36
C GLU A 29 7.75 14.20 6.90
N GLN A 30 8.66 13.36 7.41
CA GLN A 30 8.71 11.94 7.07
C GLN A 30 7.43 11.20 7.48
N ALA A 31 6.87 11.50 8.65
CA ALA A 31 5.63 10.88 9.13
C ALA A 31 4.45 11.24 8.22
N SER A 32 4.32 12.52 7.86
CA SER A 32 3.28 13.01 6.95
C SER A 32 3.37 12.34 5.57
N LEU A 33 4.58 12.33 4.98
CA LEU A 33 4.83 11.70 3.68
C LEU A 33 4.56 10.19 3.70
N ARG A 34 4.95 9.51 4.77
CA ARG A 34 4.66 8.07 4.93
C ARG A 34 3.17 7.81 5.09
N GLN A 35 2.44 8.65 5.81
CA GLN A 35 1.00 8.50 5.96
C GLN A 35 0.27 8.67 4.62
N GLU A 36 0.68 9.65 3.82
CA GLU A 36 0.16 9.85 2.46
C GLU A 36 0.46 8.65 1.56
N TYR A 37 1.71 8.18 1.56
CA TYR A 37 2.12 6.97 0.82
C TYR A 37 1.27 5.76 1.21
N LEU A 38 1.12 5.50 2.51
CA LEU A 38 0.34 4.37 3.02
C LEU A 38 -1.13 4.46 2.65
N LYS A 39 -1.72 5.66 2.60
CA LYS A 39 -3.11 5.84 2.17
C LYS A 39 -3.29 5.41 0.71
N VAL A 40 -2.41 5.89 -0.17
CA VAL A 40 -2.45 5.54 -1.60
C VAL A 40 -2.14 4.05 -1.82
N PHE A 41 -1.14 3.53 -1.10
CA PHE A 41 -0.74 2.14 -1.17
C PHE A 41 -1.86 1.19 -0.72
N ARG A 42 -2.52 1.46 0.42
CA ARG A 42 -3.65 0.66 0.90
C ARG A 42 -4.81 0.63 -0.09
N SER A 43 -5.13 1.77 -0.71
CA SER A 43 -6.16 1.82 -1.76
C SER A 43 -5.78 0.98 -2.98
N SER A 44 -4.53 1.07 -3.44
CA SER A 44 -4.04 0.26 -4.55
C SER A 44 -4.06 -1.24 -4.23
N MET A 45 -3.57 -1.62 -3.05
CA MET A 45 -3.51 -3.00 -2.60
C MET A 45 -4.92 -3.59 -2.44
N LYS A 46 -5.86 -2.82 -1.90
CA LYS A 46 -7.26 -3.21 -1.79
C LYS A 46 -7.84 -3.56 -3.16
N ASN A 47 -7.61 -2.72 -4.17
CA ASN A 47 -8.07 -2.99 -5.54
C ASN A 47 -7.43 -4.27 -6.11
N THR A 48 -6.13 -4.48 -5.88
CA THR A 48 -5.44 -5.70 -6.32
C THR A 48 -6.09 -6.92 -5.68
N VAL A 49 -6.20 -6.96 -4.35
CA VAL A 49 -6.79 -8.08 -3.59
C VAL A 49 -8.24 -8.36 -4.02
N GLU A 50 -9.00 -7.30 -4.29
CA GLU A 50 -10.37 -7.44 -4.79
C GLU A 50 -10.45 -8.04 -6.19
N THR A 51 -9.37 -8.04 -6.98
CA THR A 51 -9.36 -8.56 -8.35
C THR A 51 -8.76 -9.97 -8.44
N VAL A 52 -7.88 -10.36 -7.51
CA VAL A 52 -7.23 -11.68 -7.57
C VAL A 52 -8.16 -12.77 -7.02
N ARG A 53 -8.14 -13.95 -7.67
CA ARG A 53 -8.71 -15.20 -7.12
C ARG A 53 -7.57 -16.05 -6.58
N ILE A 54 -7.76 -16.64 -5.41
CA ILE A 54 -6.74 -17.44 -4.72
C ILE A 54 -7.16 -18.91 -4.85
N PHE A 55 -6.26 -19.73 -5.37
CA PHE A 55 -6.42 -21.17 -5.49
C PHE A 55 -5.39 -21.88 -4.62
N ASP A 56 -5.79 -22.96 -3.97
CA ASP A 56 -4.87 -23.83 -3.25
C ASP A 56 -4.07 -24.73 -4.23
N PRO A 57 -3.05 -25.47 -3.76
CA PRO A 57 -2.28 -26.39 -4.61
C PRO A 57 -3.11 -27.54 -5.19
N GLU A 58 -4.30 -27.83 -4.64
CA GLU A 58 -5.23 -28.85 -5.13
C GLU A 58 -6.21 -28.29 -6.19
N GLY A 59 -6.16 -26.98 -6.45
CA GLY A 59 -6.99 -26.29 -7.44
C GLY A 59 -8.33 -25.76 -6.89
N ASN A 60 -8.60 -25.87 -5.60
CA ASN A 60 -9.82 -25.32 -5.01
C ASN A 60 -9.70 -23.81 -4.81
N GLU A 61 -10.77 -23.08 -5.12
CA GLU A 61 -10.80 -21.63 -4.92
C GLU A 61 -11.00 -21.28 -3.44
N VAL A 62 -9.92 -20.90 -2.77
CA VAL A 62 -9.87 -20.49 -1.37
C VAL A 62 -9.94 -18.96 -1.18
N THR A 63 -10.39 -18.22 -2.21
CA THR A 63 -10.64 -16.77 -2.09
C THR A 63 -11.60 -16.51 -0.91
N PRO A 64 -11.25 -15.63 0.05
CA PRO A 64 -12.13 -15.36 1.20
C PRO A 64 -13.51 -14.87 0.78
N GLN A 65 -14.57 -15.33 1.46
CA GLN A 65 -15.97 -14.99 1.11
C GLN A 65 -16.22 -13.48 1.02
N LYS A 66 -15.61 -12.70 1.92
CA LYS A 66 -15.71 -11.23 1.90
C LYS A 66 -15.24 -10.61 0.59
N ILE A 67 -14.23 -11.19 -0.05
CA ILE A 67 -13.70 -10.73 -1.33
C ILE A 67 -14.66 -11.13 -2.46
N LYS A 68 -15.19 -12.36 -2.44
CA LYS A 68 -16.22 -12.82 -3.40
C LYS A 68 -17.46 -11.91 -3.36
N ASP A 69 -17.93 -11.54 -2.17
CA ASP A 69 -19.08 -10.64 -2.00
C ASP A 69 -18.80 -9.22 -2.53
N ILE A 70 -17.55 -8.75 -2.45
CA ILE A 70 -17.14 -7.46 -3.02
C ILE A 70 -17.09 -7.52 -4.55
N GLN A 71 -16.53 -8.59 -5.13
CA GLN A 71 -16.47 -8.81 -6.58
C GLN A 71 -17.88 -8.88 -7.20
N ASN A 72 -18.78 -9.63 -6.57
CA ASN A 72 -20.18 -9.76 -7.01
C ASN A 72 -20.91 -8.41 -6.96
N ARG A 73 -20.74 -7.62 -5.88
CA ARG A 73 -21.34 -6.28 -5.78
C ARG A 73 -20.79 -5.28 -6.81
N LYS A 74 -19.57 -5.51 -7.29
CA LYS A 74 -18.93 -4.67 -8.31
C LYS A 74 -19.20 -5.15 -9.75
N ASN A 75 -20.03 -6.19 -9.94
CA ASN A 75 -20.27 -6.83 -11.25
C ASN A 75 -18.98 -7.25 -11.97
N MET A 76 -17.95 -7.63 -11.20
CA MET A 76 -16.69 -8.12 -11.75
C MET A 76 -16.84 -9.62 -12.04
N HIS A 77 -17.26 -9.96 -13.26
CA HIS A 77 -17.41 -11.35 -13.73
C HIS A 77 -16.09 -11.92 -14.26
#